data_AF-A0A165DEV2-F1
#
_entry.id   AF-A0A165DEV2-F1
#
_cell.length_a   1.000
_cell.length_b   1.000
_cell.length_c   1.000
_cell.angle_alpha   90.00
_cell.angle_beta   90.00
_cell.angle_gamma   90.00
#
_symmetry.space_group_name_H-M   'P 1'
#
loop_
_entity.id
_entity.type
_entity.pdbx_description
1 polymer ?
#
loop_
_entity_poly.entity_id
_entity_poly.type
_entity_poly.pdbx_seq_one_letter_code
_entity_poly.pdbx_strand_id
1 'polypeptide(L)'
;MADTTSTSAPKRGRKRKAPDPPSADDAAAEISKTMKRSRKTRKATKRVINWLEESPTDIMLEIMSYLNPIDVLRMSYTSKSARMWLTSPDGKVAWVHARANVPNLPELPPDLTEWSYAGFIFQQICQMCGRISRDKGTMAGLRIRLCKRCTDEHCINGFVASQLLGDASLLNLVPGVVVRCLDSKHSLFYRKAVMELFHRRAAIPDATELAAFDKKRAQYADDLESSSGAITKFIIGVQKKAARELRTQHRDKCEDFKQRLEQLGHDRQDMEGLSFRKFARTVLKQPFRKCKWERLRPHLEDLLSGKKKRRMDAKYKPRNETKLRTVFMTMFLAQQSDTARNTFLPILDFLQLPTVKGLLGNYFPENEFESAVLSATPSITEEVDCFCAAMRRDLVDLWCTGRGCPRLYNDKSDAWNLWFLSLAWIVFVIPGAGGQHRDVLLHYPTLFKRQVIGSASMIDRWASSVTNIAQPDLYEKWSFYRSHIRYSQVHQEAMRETLQTYYLDRWHAASLSELQQHVGWEDKFTGFLNSRTSSLSDMEDDFQLSLFASQGESEIDIE
;
A
#
# COMPACT_ATOMS: atom_id res chain seq x y z
N MET A 1 72.02 -58.46 -58.37
CA MET A 1 72.99 -57.91 -59.34
C MET A 1 73.07 -56.42 -59.06
N ALA A 2 73.94 -56.05 -58.13
CA ALA A 2 75.35 -55.73 -58.33
C ALA A 2 75.50 -54.22 -58.54
N ASP A 3 76.22 -53.65 -57.57
CA ASP A 3 76.64 -52.26 -57.41
C ASP A 3 77.20 -51.62 -58.68
N THR A 4 77.17 -50.29 -58.77
CA THR A 4 78.42 -49.51 -58.71
C THR A 4 78.17 -48.02 -58.57
N THR A 5 78.87 -47.49 -57.58
CA THR A 5 79.13 -46.10 -57.24
C THR A 5 79.99 -45.38 -58.29
N SER A 6 79.87 -44.06 -58.39
CA SER A 6 80.96 -43.20 -58.86
C SER A 6 80.93 -41.88 -58.09
N THR A 7 82.06 -41.61 -57.45
CA THR A 7 82.37 -40.52 -56.54
C THR A 7 83.42 -39.64 -57.22
N SER A 8 83.32 -38.31 -57.14
CA SER A 8 84.47 -37.44 -57.43
C SER A 8 84.54 -36.23 -56.50
N ALA A 9 85.16 -36.48 -55.34
CA ALA A 9 86.37 -35.84 -54.78
C ALA A 9 86.59 -34.30 -54.75
N PRO A 10 87.39 -33.80 -53.78
CA PRO A 10 87.22 -32.50 -53.13
C PRO A 10 88.39 -31.52 -53.34
N LYS A 11 88.26 -30.26 -52.87
CA LYS A 11 89.41 -29.35 -52.70
C LYS A 11 89.49 -28.75 -51.29
N ARG A 12 90.58 -29.14 -50.61
CA ARG A 12 91.29 -28.45 -49.50
C ARG A 12 91.59 -26.99 -49.94
N GLY A 13 91.70 -25.95 -49.13
CA GLY A 13 91.83 -25.74 -47.69
C GLY A 13 92.62 -24.43 -47.53
N ARG A 14 92.21 -23.50 -46.68
CA ARG A 14 93.05 -22.37 -46.26
C ARG A 14 92.79 -22.02 -44.80
N LYS A 15 93.75 -22.40 -43.94
CA LYS A 15 93.89 -21.98 -42.54
C LYS A 15 93.84 -20.45 -42.44
N ARG A 16 93.00 -19.90 -41.54
CA ARG A 16 93.25 -18.61 -40.85
C ARG A 16 92.69 -18.63 -39.42
N LYS A 17 93.62 -18.34 -38.48
CA LYS A 17 93.55 -17.86 -37.09
C LYS A 17 92.25 -17.99 -36.28
N ALA A 18 92.38 -18.58 -35.10
CA ALA A 18 91.46 -18.37 -33.98
C ALA A 18 91.47 -16.89 -33.55
N PRO A 19 90.31 -16.24 -33.34
CA PRO A 19 90.23 -14.95 -32.64
C PRO A 19 90.20 -15.17 -31.13
N ASP A 20 90.83 -14.25 -30.40
CA ASP A 20 90.84 -14.15 -28.95
C ASP A 20 89.42 -14.08 -28.34
N PRO A 21 89.24 -14.45 -27.06
CA PRO A 21 87.93 -14.40 -26.40
C PRO A 21 87.36 -12.97 -26.39
N PRO A 22 86.06 -12.78 -26.70
CA PRO A 22 85.43 -11.47 -26.69
C PRO A 22 85.48 -10.83 -25.30
N SER A 23 85.72 -9.52 -25.25
CA SER A 23 85.74 -8.75 -24.00
C SER A 23 84.34 -8.71 -23.37
N ALA A 24 84.28 -8.33 -22.10
CA ALA A 24 83.04 -8.23 -21.31
C ALA A 24 81.95 -7.35 -21.96
N ASP A 25 82.30 -6.49 -22.92
CA ASP A 25 81.37 -5.62 -23.64
C ASP A 25 80.60 -6.36 -24.76
N ASP A 26 81.21 -7.39 -25.36
CA ASP A 26 80.56 -8.22 -26.40
C ASP A 26 79.55 -9.22 -25.79
N ALA A 27 79.80 -9.67 -24.56
CA ALA A 27 78.86 -10.50 -23.80
C ALA A 27 77.57 -9.72 -23.43
N ALA A 28 77.70 -8.43 -23.10
CA ALA A 28 76.56 -7.56 -22.85
C ALA A 28 75.73 -7.27 -24.12
N ALA A 29 76.39 -7.15 -25.27
CA ALA A 29 75.74 -6.99 -26.57
C ALA A 29 75.04 -8.29 -27.04
N GLU A 30 75.60 -9.46 -26.76
CA GLU A 30 74.95 -10.76 -27.03
C GLU A 30 73.77 -11.03 -26.09
N ILE A 31 73.82 -10.69 -24.80
CA ILE A 31 72.67 -10.85 -23.88
C ILE A 31 71.50 -9.94 -24.32
N SER A 32 71.81 -8.72 -24.76
CA SER A 32 70.84 -7.75 -25.34
C SER A 32 70.22 -8.24 -26.66
N LYS A 33 71.02 -8.84 -27.55
CA LYS A 33 70.53 -9.43 -28.82
C LYS A 33 69.79 -10.74 -28.61
N THR A 34 70.17 -11.55 -27.61
CA THR A 34 69.53 -12.82 -27.26
C THR A 34 68.18 -12.58 -26.55
N MET A 35 68.06 -11.54 -25.71
CA MET A 35 66.77 -11.10 -25.16
C MET A 35 65.84 -10.48 -26.22
N LYS A 36 66.38 -9.82 -27.25
CA LYS A 36 65.58 -9.28 -28.37
C LYS A 36 65.21 -10.33 -29.43
N ARG A 37 65.99 -11.42 -29.58
CA ARG A 37 65.65 -12.57 -30.43
C ARG A 37 64.75 -13.60 -29.73
N SER A 38 64.88 -13.82 -28.42
CA SER A 38 63.99 -14.72 -27.67
C SER A 38 62.59 -14.15 -27.43
N ARG A 39 62.41 -12.83 -27.54
CA ARG A 39 61.09 -12.17 -27.46
C ARG A 39 60.32 -12.15 -28.78
N LYS A 40 60.88 -12.67 -29.87
CA LYS A 40 60.23 -12.75 -31.20
C LYS A 40 59.73 -14.14 -31.60
N THR A 41 59.82 -15.15 -30.73
CA THR A 41 59.30 -16.49 -31.00
C THR A 41 58.49 -17.00 -29.82
N ARG A 42 57.21 -17.31 -30.09
CA ARG A 42 56.15 -17.79 -29.18
C ARG A 42 55.38 -16.73 -28.37
N LYS A 43 54.85 -15.71 -29.07
CA LYS A 43 53.39 -15.57 -29.03
C LYS A 43 52.86 -16.36 -30.22
N ALA A 44 52.61 -17.65 -30.02
CA ALA A 44 51.54 -18.27 -30.79
C ALA A 44 50.29 -17.51 -30.35
N THR A 45 49.95 -16.43 -31.06
CA THR A 45 48.59 -15.92 -31.08
C THR A 45 47.77 -17.17 -31.29
N LYS A 46 47.01 -17.58 -30.26
CA LYS A 46 46.01 -18.64 -30.36
C LYS A 46 45.26 -18.28 -31.63
N ARG A 47 45.50 -18.99 -32.74
CA ARG A 47 44.81 -18.69 -34.00
C ARG A 47 43.36 -18.87 -33.62
N VAL A 48 42.63 -17.77 -33.50
CA VAL A 48 41.19 -17.81 -33.34
C VAL A 48 40.75 -18.30 -34.71
N ILE A 49 40.57 -19.61 -34.82
CA ILE A 49 39.96 -20.24 -35.98
C ILE A 49 38.65 -19.47 -36.14
N ASN A 50 38.54 -18.72 -37.23
CA ASN A 50 37.26 -18.16 -37.60
C ASN A 50 36.44 -19.34 -38.09
N TRP A 51 35.86 -20.10 -37.14
CA TRP A 51 35.31 -21.42 -37.41
C TRP A 51 34.28 -21.38 -38.55
N LEU A 52 33.58 -20.27 -38.72
CA LEU A 52 32.62 -20.09 -39.80
C LEU A 52 33.27 -19.86 -41.17
N GLU A 53 34.49 -19.34 -41.23
CA GLU A 53 35.25 -19.15 -42.49
C GLU A 53 36.20 -20.33 -42.77
N GLU A 54 36.62 -21.07 -41.73
CA GLU A 54 37.60 -22.15 -41.82
C GLU A 54 36.98 -23.57 -41.81
N SER A 55 35.68 -23.72 -41.49
CA SER A 55 35.00 -25.02 -41.47
C SER A 55 34.38 -25.38 -42.82
N PRO A 56 34.35 -26.67 -43.20
CA PRO A 56 33.55 -27.14 -44.32
C PRO A 56 32.07 -26.82 -44.16
N THR A 57 31.41 -26.49 -45.27
CA THR A 57 29.98 -26.13 -45.32
C THR A 57 29.09 -27.19 -44.66
N ASP A 58 29.37 -28.47 -44.85
CA ASP A 58 28.55 -29.56 -44.30
C ASP A 58 28.55 -29.59 -42.78
N ILE A 59 29.71 -29.35 -42.15
CA ILE A 59 29.84 -29.28 -40.69
C ILE A 59 29.13 -28.04 -40.15
N MET A 60 29.21 -26.92 -40.86
CA MET A 60 28.48 -25.71 -40.49
C MET A 60 26.97 -25.94 -40.54
N LEU A 61 26.47 -26.57 -41.61
CA LEU A 61 25.06 -26.90 -41.76
C LEU A 61 24.58 -27.88 -40.68
N GLU A 62 25.36 -28.92 -40.38
CA GLU A 62 25.05 -29.87 -39.30
C GLU A 62 24.92 -29.15 -37.95
N ILE A 63 25.89 -28.32 -37.57
CA ILE A 63 25.83 -27.55 -36.32
C ILE A 63 24.59 -26.64 -36.29
N MET A 64 24.34 -25.93 -37.40
CA MET A 64 23.21 -25.01 -37.49
C MET A 64 21.86 -25.72 -37.53
N SER A 65 21.82 -26.98 -37.95
CA SER A 65 20.60 -27.78 -37.97
C SER A 65 20.01 -28.02 -36.58
N TYR A 66 20.82 -27.90 -35.51
CA TYR A 66 20.37 -28.00 -34.11
C TYR A 66 19.91 -26.65 -33.52
N LEU A 67 20.06 -25.54 -34.24
CA LEU A 67 19.74 -24.20 -33.74
C LEU A 67 18.28 -23.83 -33.98
N ASN A 68 17.75 -22.92 -33.18
CA ASN A 68 16.48 -22.26 -33.48
C ASN A 68 16.70 -21.07 -34.45
N PRO A 69 15.67 -20.61 -35.18
CA PRO A 69 15.83 -19.54 -36.17
C PRO A 69 16.32 -18.23 -35.55
N ILE A 70 15.99 -17.95 -34.29
CA ILE A 70 16.50 -16.77 -33.58
C ILE A 70 18.01 -16.82 -33.35
N ASP A 71 18.59 -18.01 -33.18
CA ASP A 71 20.01 -18.18 -32.92
C ASP A 71 20.81 -18.11 -34.23
N VAL A 72 20.30 -18.71 -35.30
CA VAL A 72 20.81 -18.51 -36.67
C VAL A 72 20.76 -17.03 -37.06
N LEU A 73 19.66 -16.35 -36.73
CA LEU A 73 19.53 -14.91 -36.95
C LEU A 73 20.55 -14.10 -36.14
N ARG A 74 20.77 -14.44 -34.87
CA ARG A 74 21.80 -13.77 -34.05
C ARG A 74 23.19 -13.97 -34.62
N MET A 75 23.50 -15.17 -35.11
CA MET A 75 24.77 -15.46 -35.75
C MET A 75 24.99 -14.59 -37.00
N SER A 76 23.95 -14.32 -37.79
CA SER A 76 24.03 -13.37 -38.92
C SER A 76 24.36 -11.93 -38.53
N TYR A 77 24.29 -11.56 -37.24
CA TYR A 77 24.73 -10.25 -36.74
C TYR A 77 26.18 -10.25 -36.26
N THR A 78 26.82 -11.40 -36.11
CA THR A 78 28.17 -11.50 -35.51
C THR A 78 29.28 -11.08 -36.47
N SER A 79 29.16 -11.39 -37.77
CA SER A 79 30.13 -10.99 -38.79
C SER A 79 29.49 -10.74 -40.15
N LYS A 80 30.17 -9.99 -41.02
CA LYS A 80 29.73 -9.74 -42.40
C LYS A 80 29.70 -11.02 -43.22
N SER A 81 30.74 -11.86 -43.10
CA SER A 81 30.85 -13.16 -43.78
C SER A 81 29.71 -14.09 -43.36
N ALA A 82 29.40 -14.16 -42.06
CA ALA A 82 28.28 -14.95 -41.53
C ALA A 82 26.95 -14.51 -42.14
N ARG A 83 26.71 -13.19 -42.20
CA ARG A 83 25.50 -12.67 -42.82
C ARG A 83 25.42 -13.05 -44.28
N MET A 84 26.48 -12.79 -45.05
CA MET A 84 26.50 -13.05 -46.49
C MET A 84 26.20 -14.52 -46.80
N TRP A 85 26.84 -15.44 -46.08
CA TRP A 85 26.61 -16.87 -46.25
C TRP A 85 25.21 -17.30 -45.79
N LEU A 86 24.73 -16.85 -44.62
CA LEU A 86 23.39 -17.19 -44.14
C LEU A 86 22.25 -16.63 -45.01
N THR A 87 22.52 -15.59 -45.80
CA THR A 87 21.56 -15.04 -46.77
C THR A 87 21.76 -15.59 -48.18
N SER A 88 22.77 -16.44 -48.42
CA SER A 88 23.01 -17.09 -49.70
C SER A 88 22.08 -18.30 -49.90
N PRO A 89 21.97 -18.83 -51.14
CA PRO A 89 21.25 -20.08 -51.40
C PRO A 89 21.75 -21.26 -50.55
N ASP A 90 23.06 -21.36 -50.31
CA ASP A 90 23.67 -22.45 -49.53
C ASP A 90 23.27 -22.39 -48.06
N GLY A 91 23.19 -21.17 -47.50
CA GLY A 91 22.75 -20.95 -46.13
C GLY A 91 21.26 -21.24 -45.91
N LYS A 92 20.45 -21.36 -46.97
CA LYS A 92 19.00 -21.63 -46.87
C LYS A 92 18.71 -22.94 -46.15
N VAL A 93 19.56 -23.96 -46.34
CA VAL A 93 19.41 -25.28 -45.72
C VAL A 93 19.44 -25.15 -44.19
N ALA A 94 20.34 -24.33 -43.64
CA ALA A 94 20.40 -24.06 -42.19
C ALA A 94 19.09 -23.51 -41.65
N TRP A 95 18.43 -22.59 -42.38
CA TRP A 95 17.17 -22.01 -41.95
C TRP A 95 16.00 -23.00 -41.98
N VAL A 96 15.95 -23.86 -43.00
CA VAL A 96 14.91 -24.90 -43.10
C VAL A 96 14.97 -25.84 -41.90
N HIS A 97 16.16 -26.34 -41.56
CA HIS A 97 16.35 -27.18 -40.38
C HIS A 97 16.03 -26.40 -39.09
N ALA A 98 16.50 -25.16 -38.97
CA ALA A 98 16.21 -24.34 -37.80
C ALA A 98 14.70 -24.10 -37.59
N ARG A 99 13.93 -23.92 -38.67
CA ARG A 99 12.46 -23.81 -38.58
C ARG A 99 11.81 -25.09 -38.09
N ALA A 100 12.29 -26.26 -38.53
CA ALA A 100 11.78 -27.56 -38.11
C ALA A 100 11.95 -27.79 -36.59
N ASN A 101 12.94 -27.16 -35.96
CA ASN A 101 13.16 -27.23 -34.52
C ASN A 101 12.12 -26.48 -33.68
N VAL A 102 11.25 -25.67 -34.29
CA VAL A 102 10.24 -24.88 -33.58
C VAL A 102 8.84 -25.48 -33.83
N PRO A 103 8.27 -26.20 -32.85
CA PRO A 103 6.95 -26.82 -33.01
C PRO A 103 5.85 -25.79 -33.29
N ASN A 104 4.98 -26.09 -34.25
CA ASN A 104 3.84 -25.26 -34.65
C ASN A 104 4.23 -23.87 -35.20
N LEU A 105 5.49 -23.67 -35.62
CA LEU A 105 5.87 -22.46 -36.34
C LEU A 105 5.13 -22.43 -37.69
N PRO A 106 4.47 -21.31 -38.05
CA PRO A 106 3.85 -21.22 -39.37
C PRO A 106 4.89 -21.35 -40.48
N GLU A 107 4.46 -21.87 -41.63
CA GLU A 107 5.30 -21.98 -42.81
C GLU A 107 5.79 -20.60 -43.26
N LEU A 108 6.97 -20.57 -43.89
CA LEU A 108 7.55 -19.35 -44.44
C LEU A 108 6.63 -18.80 -45.53
N PRO A 109 6.05 -17.60 -45.38
CA PRO A 109 5.28 -16.97 -46.43
C PRO A 109 6.16 -16.63 -47.64
N PRO A 110 5.65 -16.71 -48.88
CA PRO A 110 6.45 -16.51 -50.10
C PRO A 110 6.99 -15.08 -50.25
N ASP A 111 6.40 -14.11 -49.57
CA ASP A 111 6.82 -12.71 -49.55
C ASP A 111 8.01 -12.42 -48.62
N LEU A 112 8.40 -13.39 -47.78
CA LEU A 112 9.45 -13.21 -46.79
C LEU A 112 10.64 -14.14 -47.06
N THR A 113 11.84 -13.60 -46.85
CA THR A 113 13.05 -14.42 -46.73
C THR A 113 13.10 -15.11 -45.38
N GLU A 114 13.83 -16.22 -45.27
CA GLU A 114 14.06 -16.91 -43.99
C GLU A 114 14.59 -15.97 -42.91
N TRP A 115 15.55 -15.11 -43.28
CA TRP A 115 16.16 -14.12 -42.39
C TRP A 115 15.14 -13.09 -41.90
N SER A 116 14.34 -12.51 -42.82
CA SER A 116 13.33 -11.52 -42.47
C SER A 116 12.18 -12.13 -41.65
N TYR A 117 11.79 -13.37 -41.96
CA TYR A 117 10.75 -14.10 -41.22
C TYR A 117 11.21 -14.40 -39.79
N ALA A 118 12.44 -14.89 -39.60
CA ALA A 118 12.99 -15.11 -38.27
C ALA A 118 13.06 -13.82 -37.44
N GLY A 119 13.49 -12.71 -38.06
CA GLY A 119 13.48 -11.39 -37.41
C GLY A 119 12.07 -10.96 -37.05
N PHE A 120 11.12 -11.17 -37.95
CA PHE A 120 9.72 -10.82 -37.75
C PHE A 120 9.07 -11.59 -36.60
N ILE A 121 9.27 -12.91 -36.53
CA ILE A 121 8.66 -13.79 -35.51
C ILE A 121 9.32 -13.64 -34.14
N PHE A 122 10.65 -13.66 -34.08
CA PHE A 122 11.37 -13.87 -32.82
C PHE A 122 11.94 -12.59 -32.20
N GLN A 123 12.11 -11.50 -32.98
CA GLN A 123 12.60 -10.24 -32.44
C GLN A 123 11.49 -9.24 -32.11
N GLN A 124 11.82 -8.31 -31.20
CA GLN A 124 10.99 -7.17 -30.85
C GLN A 124 11.66 -5.87 -31.30
N ILE A 125 12.20 -5.86 -32.52
CA ILE A 125 12.95 -4.74 -33.10
C ILE A 125 12.16 -4.16 -34.26
N CYS A 126 12.07 -2.83 -34.31
CA CYS A 126 11.49 -2.10 -35.43
C CYS A 126 12.39 -2.25 -36.65
N GLN A 127 11.84 -2.73 -37.77
CA GLN A 127 12.58 -2.94 -39.01
C GLN A 127 12.96 -1.62 -39.72
N MET A 128 12.36 -0.49 -39.32
CA MET A 128 12.68 0.83 -39.90
C MET A 128 13.78 1.57 -39.14
N CYS A 129 13.73 1.59 -37.80
CA CYS A 129 14.66 2.40 -36.99
C CYS A 129 15.50 1.61 -35.99
N GLY A 130 15.36 0.28 -35.92
CA GLY A 130 16.13 -0.58 -35.00
C GLY A 130 15.78 -0.44 -33.51
N ARG A 131 14.83 0.44 -33.14
CA ARG A 131 14.36 0.56 -31.75
C ARG A 131 13.42 -0.57 -31.36
N ILE A 132 13.27 -0.81 -30.05
CA ILE A 132 12.37 -1.84 -29.54
C ILE A 132 10.92 -1.55 -29.96
N SER A 133 10.29 -2.50 -30.66
CA SER A 133 8.86 -2.51 -30.92
C SER A 133 8.17 -3.44 -29.92
N ARG A 134 7.45 -2.84 -28.98
CA ARG A 134 6.69 -3.56 -27.94
C ARG A 134 5.28 -3.92 -28.36
N ASP A 135 4.88 -3.58 -29.58
CA ASP A 135 3.56 -3.97 -30.08
C ASP A 135 3.54 -5.48 -30.39
N LYS A 136 2.51 -6.15 -29.87
CA LYS A 136 2.50 -7.60 -29.66
C LYS A 136 1.51 -8.35 -30.55
N GLY A 137 0.62 -7.67 -31.26
CA GLY A 137 -0.46 -8.35 -31.99
C GLY A 137 -0.86 -7.78 -33.34
N THR A 138 -0.27 -6.67 -33.78
CA THR A 138 -0.90 -5.84 -34.84
C THR A 138 -0.02 -5.67 -36.08
N MET A 139 1.05 -6.46 -36.24
CA MET A 139 2.06 -6.22 -37.29
C MET A 139 2.13 -7.31 -38.36
N ALA A 140 1.48 -8.47 -38.16
CA ALA A 140 1.49 -9.57 -39.14
C ALA A 140 0.81 -9.17 -40.44
N GLY A 141 -0.37 -8.54 -40.38
CA GLY A 141 -1.06 -8.05 -41.57
C GLY A 141 -0.34 -6.89 -42.28
N LEU A 142 0.47 -6.10 -41.56
CA LEU A 142 1.31 -5.06 -42.17
C LEU A 142 2.56 -5.62 -42.87
N ARG A 143 2.92 -6.88 -42.60
CA ARG A 143 4.14 -7.53 -43.10
C ARG A 143 5.45 -6.83 -42.73
N ILE A 144 5.39 -5.93 -41.76
CA ILE A 144 6.54 -5.21 -41.23
C ILE A 144 6.32 -4.90 -39.75
N ARG A 145 7.36 -5.12 -38.93
CA ARG A 145 7.35 -4.79 -37.51
C ARG A 145 7.80 -3.35 -37.31
N LEU A 146 6.88 -2.49 -36.88
CA LEU A 146 7.14 -1.08 -36.60
C LEU A 146 7.01 -0.79 -35.11
N CYS A 147 7.81 0.15 -34.60
CA CYS A 147 7.54 0.76 -33.29
C CYS A 147 6.49 1.86 -33.46
N LYS A 148 5.82 2.26 -32.37
CA LYS A 148 4.76 3.27 -32.40
C LYS A 148 5.10 4.50 -33.25
N ARG A 149 6.28 5.11 -33.04
CA ARG A 149 6.73 6.26 -33.84
C ARG A 149 6.76 5.97 -35.34
N CYS A 150 7.35 4.85 -35.76
CA CYS A 150 7.44 4.49 -37.18
C CYS A 150 6.09 4.08 -37.76
N THR A 151 5.19 3.55 -36.93
CA THR A 151 3.80 3.32 -37.30
C THR A 151 3.10 4.64 -37.62
N ASP A 152 3.21 5.64 -36.74
CA ASP A 152 2.60 6.96 -36.93
C ASP A 152 3.21 7.69 -38.15
N GLU A 153 4.49 7.47 -38.46
CA GLU A 153 5.23 8.15 -39.53
C GLU A 153 5.05 7.48 -40.91
N HIS A 154 4.96 6.15 -40.97
CA HIS A 154 5.02 5.40 -42.23
C HIS A 154 3.76 4.61 -42.56
N CYS A 155 2.75 4.63 -41.69
CA CYS A 155 1.46 4.04 -41.99
C CYS A 155 0.39 5.13 -42.19
N ILE A 156 -0.62 4.80 -42.99
CA ILE A 156 -1.77 5.65 -43.28
C ILE A 156 -3.06 4.88 -42.96
N ASN A 157 -4.11 5.59 -42.58
CA ASN A 157 -5.40 4.96 -42.33
C ASN A 157 -6.11 4.58 -43.65
N GLY A 158 -7.13 3.72 -43.55
CA GLY A 158 -7.88 3.25 -44.71
C GLY A 158 -8.57 4.35 -45.51
N PHE A 159 -9.05 5.41 -44.84
CA PHE A 159 -9.64 6.57 -45.53
C PHE A 159 -8.62 7.24 -46.47
N VAL A 160 -7.45 7.62 -45.96
CA VAL A 160 -6.38 8.23 -46.77
C VAL A 160 -5.92 7.28 -47.86
N ALA A 161 -5.79 5.99 -47.56
CA ALA A 161 -5.40 4.98 -48.55
C ALA A 161 -6.45 4.86 -49.68
N SER A 162 -7.75 4.86 -49.37
CA SER A 162 -8.82 4.81 -50.39
C SER A 162 -8.84 6.06 -51.26
N GLN A 163 -8.58 7.24 -50.69
CA GLN A 163 -8.48 8.48 -51.47
C GLN A 163 -7.29 8.44 -52.44
N LEU A 164 -6.15 7.91 -52.00
CA LEU A 164 -4.97 7.76 -52.86
C LEU A 164 -5.19 6.75 -53.98
N LEU A 165 -5.92 5.66 -53.71
CA LEU A 165 -6.20 4.63 -54.71
C LEU A 165 -7.39 4.98 -55.62
N GLY A 166 -8.22 5.95 -55.24
CA GLY A 166 -9.41 6.38 -55.97
C GLY A 166 -10.67 5.56 -55.70
N ASP A 167 -10.55 4.41 -55.01
CA ASP A 167 -11.67 3.54 -54.63
C ASP A 167 -11.32 2.73 -53.37
N ALA A 168 -12.29 2.59 -52.46
CA ALA A 168 -12.17 1.79 -51.25
C ALA A 168 -12.09 0.28 -51.52
N SER A 169 -12.66 -0.20 -52.64
CA SER A 169 -12.59 -1.62 -53.02
C SER A 169 -11.14 -2.10 -53.23
N LEU A 170 -10.25 -1.18 -53.61
CA LEU A 170 -8.84 -1.43 -53.90
C LEU A 170 -7.98 -1.62 -52.65
N LEU A 171 -8.52 -1.31 -51.46
CA LEU A 171 -7.83 -1.58 -50.20
C LEU A 171 -7.58 -3.08 -50.00
N ASN A 172 -8.42 -3.95 -50.57
CA ASN A 172 -8.26 -5.40 -50.54
C ASN A 172 -7.04 -5.89 -51.33
N LEU A 173 -6.41 -5.03 -52.16
CA LEU A 173 -5.22 -5.36 -52.95
C LEU A 173 -3.90 -5.07 -52.20
N VAL A 174 -3.99 -4.46 -51.00
CA VAL A 174 -2.84 -4.08 -50.18
C VAL A 174 -2.91 -4.75 -48.82
N PRO A 175 -1.81 -5.36 -48.33
CA PRO A 175 -1.75 -5.85 -46.96
C PRO A 175 -2.01 -4.72 -45.96
N GLY A 176 -2.94 -4.96 -45.05
CA GLY A 176 -3.36 -4.01 -44.04
C GLY A 176 -3.67 -4.69 -42.72
N VAL A 177 -3.87 -3.89 -41.67
CA VAL A 177 -4.35 -4.37 -40.38
C VAL A 177 -5.59 -3.63 -39.96
N VAL A 178 -6.66 -4.37 -39.69
CA VAL A 178 -7.86 -3.83 -39.05
C VAL A 178 -7.60 -3.73 -37.55
N VAL A 179 -7.33 -2.53 -37.04
CA VAL A 179 -7.06 -2.31 -35.61
C VAL A 179 -8.38 -2.16 -34.88
N ARG A 180 -8.97 -3.29 -34.47
CA ARG A 180 -10.22 -3.43 -33.68
C ARG A 180 -11.50 -3.10 -34.46
N CYS A 181 -12.59 -3.72 -34.03
CA CYS A 181 -13.91 -3.63 -34.62
C CYS A 181 -14.34 -2.18 -34.92
N LEU A 182 -14.93 -2.01 -36.12
CA LEU A 182 -15.69 -0.86 -36.64
C LEU A 182 -14.87 0.17 -37.45
N ASP A 183 -15.25 0.26 -38.73
CA ASP A 183 -14.97 1.28 -39.75
C ASP A 183 -13.56 1.42 -40.38
N SER A 184 -13.54 1.93 -41.63
CA SER A 184 -12.35 2.13 -42.48
C SER A 184 -11.38 3.21 -41.97
N LYS A 185 -11.68 3.88 -40.85
CA LYS A 185 -10.80 4.87 -40.22
C LYS A 185 -9.79 4.23 -39.27
N HIS A 186 -10.05 2.99 -38.84
CA HIS A 186 -9.19 2.25 -37.92
C HIS A 186 -8.38 1.12 -38.58
N SER A 187 -8.51 0.94 -39.90
CA SER A 187 -7.58 0.14 -40.68
C SER A 187 -6.29 0.91 -40.94
N LEU A 188 -5.18 0.19 -40.94
CA LEU A 188 -3.84 0.75 -41.07
C LEU A 188 -3.10 0.05 -42.20
N PHE A 189 -2.50 0.84 -43.09
CA PHE A 189 -1.77 0.36 -44.25
C PHE A 189 -0.36 0.93 -44.26
N TYR A 190 0.61 0.13 -44.72
CA TYR A 190 1.96 0.65 -44.93
C TYR A 190 1.99 1.58 -46.14
N ARG A 191 2.32 2.86 -45.93
CA ARG A 191 2.21 3.90 -46.95
C ARG A 191 2.94 3.55 -48.23
N LYS A 192 4.15 2.98 -48.11
CA LYS A 192 4.96 2.58 -49.27
C LYS A 192 4.26 1.51 -50.12
N ALA A 193 3.57 0.54 -49.50
CA ALA A 193 2.85 -0.50 -50.22
C ALA A 193 1.63 0.05 -50.97
N VAL A 194 0.91 1.01 -50.37
CA VAL A 194 -0.21 1.70 -51.04
C VAL A 194 0.28 2.51 -52.24
N MET A 195 1.36 3.29 -52.07
CA MET A 195 1.96 4.06 -53.17
C MET A 195 2.49 3.16 -54.29
N GLU A 196 3.09 2.02 -53.94
CA GLU A 196 3.57 1.06 -54.94
C GLU A 196 2.42 0.46 -55.76
N LEU A 197 1.29 0.11 -55.12
CA LEU A 197 0.10 -0.34 -55.84
C LEU A 197 -0.43 0.75 -56.77
N PHE A 198 -0.52 1.99 -56.29
CA PHE A 198 -0.97 3.15 -57.07
C PHE A 198 -0.14 3.31 -58.36
N HIS A 199 1.20 3.35 -58.23
CA HIS A 199 2.08 3.50 -59.38
C HIS A 199 2.02 2.32 -60.36
N ARG A 200 1.92 1.09 -59.86
CA ARG A 200 1.81 -0.11 -60.72
C ARG A 200 0.50 -0.13 -61.52
N ARG A 201 -0.62 0.22 -60.89
CA ARG A 201 -1.92 0.30 -61.59
C ARG A 201 -1.94 1.41 -62.63
N ALA A 202 -1.39 2.59 -62.30
CA ALA A 202 -1.29 3.71 -63.22
C ALA A 202 -0.41 3.43 -64.45
N ALA A 203 0.51 2.46 -64.36
CA ALA A 203 1.38 2.06 -65.46
C ALA A 203 0.73 1.05 -66.43
N ILE A 204 -0.48 0.55 -66.14
CA ILE A 204 -1.20 -0.42 -66.98
C ILE A 204 -2.37 0.32 -67.66
N PRO A 205 -2.21 0.73 -68.94
CA PRO A 205 -3.24 1.48 -69.64
C PRO A 205 -4.40 0.61 -70.14
N ASP A 206 -4.15 -0.68 -70.39
CA ASP A 206 -5.17 -1.60 -70.87
C ASP A 206 -6.09 -2.09 -69.74
N ALA A 207 -7.40 -1.96 -69.95
CA ALA A 207 -8.40 -2.29 -68.93
C ALA A 207 -8.46 -3.79 -68.64
N THR A 208 -8.18 -4.66 -69.62
CA THR A 208 -8.22 -6.11 -69.44
C THR A 208 -6.99 -6.61 -68.68
N GLU A 209 -5.81 -6.05 -68.99
CA GLU A 209 -4.57 -6.29 -68.26
C GLU A 209 -4.65 -5.77 -66.82
N LEU A 210 -5.27 -4.60 -66.60
CA LEU A 210 -5.47 -4.04 -65.27
C LEU A 210 -6.40 -4.91 -64.43
N ALA A 211 -7.51 -5.41 -65.00
CA ALA A 211 -8.41 -6.32 -64.31
C ALA A 211 -7.73 -7.66 -63.96
N ALA A 212 -6.89 -8.20 -64.87
CA ALA A 212 -6.09 -9.39 -64.60
C ALA A 212 -5.06 -9.16 -63.49
N PHE A 213 -4.41 -7.99 -63.48
CA PHE A 213 -3.50 -7.57 -62.42
C PHE A 213 -4.21 -7.46 -61.07
N ASP A 214 -5.34 -6.75 -61.01
CA ASP A 214 -6.11 -6.56 -59.78
C ASP A 214 -6.60 -7.91 -59.24
N LYS A 215 -7.07 -8.83 -60.10
CA LYS A 215 -7.45 -10.20 -59.70
C LYS A 215 -6.29 -10.99 -59.12
N LYS A 216 -5.12 -10.97 -59.78
CA LYS A 216 -3.91 -11.64 -59.28
C LYS A 216 -3.45 -11.04 -57.95
N ARG A 217 -3.59 -9.73 -57.80
CA ARG A 217 -3.20 -9.01 -56.59
C ARG A 217 -4.14 -9.28 -55.41
N ALA A 218 -5.44 -9.41 -55.67
CA ALA A 218 -6.42 -9.82 -54.67
C ALA A 218 -6.10 -11.21 -54.13
N GLN A 219 -5.87 -12.19 -55.02
CA GLN A 219 -5.45 -13.55 -54.61
C GLN A 219 -4.19 -13.55 -53.75
N TYR A 220 -3.18 -12.76 -54.16
CA TYR A 220 -1.97 -12.59 -53.36
C TYR A 220 -2.26 -11.97 -51.98
N ALA A 221 -3.15 -10.97 -51.89
CA ALA A 221 -3.51 -10.36 -50.63
C ALA A 221 -4.27 -11.33 -49.71
N ASP A 222 -5.16 -12.15 -50.25
CA ASP A 222 -5.89 -13.20 -49.51
C ASP A 222 -4.93 -14.25 -48.93
N ASP A 223 -3.94 -14.71 -49.72
CA ASP A 223 -2.90 -15.65 -49.28
C ASP A 223 -2.06 -15.05 -48.13
N LEU A 224 -1.77 -13.75 -48.21
CA LEU A 224 -1.11 -13.02 -47.15
C LEU A 224 -2.00 -12.86 -45.92
N GLU A 225 -3.30 -12.67 -46.06
CA GLU A 225 -4.18 -12.57 -44.91
C GLU A 225 -4.20 -13.89 -44.12
N SER A 226 -4.35 -15.01 -44.84
CA SER A 226 -4.34 -16.36 -44.25
C SER A 226 -3.06 -16.64 -43.45
N SER A 227 -1.90 -16.41 -44.07
CA SER A 227 -0.61 -16.60 -43.40
C SER A 227 -0.36 -15.59 -42.26
N SER A 228 -0.88 -14.36 -42.36
CA SER A 228 -0.84 -13.37 -41.27
C SER A 228 -1.65 -13.83 -40.05
N GLY A 229 -2.80 -14.47 -40.28
CA GLY A 229 -3.63 -15.06 -39.24
C GLY A 229 -2.89 -16.17 -38.48
N ALA A 230 -2.22 -17.07 -39.20
CA ALA A 230 -1.41 -18.13 -38.61
C ALA A 230 -0.24 -17.58 -37.77
N ILE A 231 0.49 -16.59 -38.31
CA ILE A 231 1.59 -15.90 -37.59
C ILE A 231 1.10 -15.21 -36.33
N THR A 232 -0.02 -14.49 -36.42
CA THR A 232 -0.63 -13.80 -35.28
C THR A 232 -1.01 -14.79 -34.19
N LYS A 233 -1.66 -15.90 -34.57
CA LYS A 233 -2.05 -16.98 -33.64
C LYS A 233 -0.84 -17.59 -32.95
N PHE A 234 0.24 -17.86 -33.69
CA PHE A 234 1.49 -18.38 -33.13
C PHE A 234 2.12 -17.41 -32.13
N ILE A 235 2.31 -16.15 -32.51
CA ILE A 235 2.91 -15.12 -31.64
C ILE A 235 2.10 -14.96 -30.34
N ILE A 236 0.77 -14.87 -30.44
CA ILE A 236 -0.13 -14.79 -29.28
C ILE A 236 -0.03 -16.06 -28.43
N GLY A 237 0.05 -17.24 -29.05
CA GLY A 237 0.22 -18.52 -28.38
C GLY A 237 1.49 -18.59 -27.53
N VAL A 238 2.63 -18.22 -28.12
CA VAL A 238 3.93 -18.14 -27.42
C VAL A 238 3.86 -17.18 -26.23
N GLN A 239 3.27 -16.00 -26.42
CA GLN A 239 3.11 -15.01 -25.34
C GLN A 239 2.19 -15.52 -24.22
N LYS A 240 1.07 -16.17 -24.57
CA LYS A 240 0.16 -16.79 -23.59
C LYS A 240 0.86 -17.90 -22.82
N LYS A 241 1.66 -18.75 -23.48
CA LYS A 241 2.45 -19.80 -22.83
C LYS A 241 3.46 -19.21 -21.85
N ALA A 242 4.24 -18.22 -22.27
CA ALA A 242 5.19 -17.52 -21.39
C ALA A 242 4.51 -16.83 -20.20
N ALA A 243 3.33 -16.23 -20.41
CA ALA A 243 2.55 -15.62 -19.34
C ALA A 243 1.98 -16.65 -18.35
N ARG A 244 1.53 -17.83 -18.83
CA ARG A 244 1.10 -18.94 -17.98
C ARG A 244 2.25 -19.48 -17.15
N GLU A 245 3.40 -19.71 -17.77
CA GLU A 245 4.63 -20.16 -17.12
C GLU A 245 5.06 -19.20 -15.99
N LEU A 246 5.06 -17.90 -16.28
CA LEU A 246 5.36 -16.88 -15.27
C LEU A 246 4.35 -16.88 -14.10
N ARG A 247 3.06 -17.11 -14.37
CA ARG A 247 2.03 -17.22 -13.32
C ARG A 247 2.25 -18.46 -12.45
N THR A 248 2.61 -19.59 -13.06
CA THR A 248 2.99 -20.83 -12.35
C THR A 248 4.18 -20.57 -11.44
N GLN A 249 5.29 -20.05 -11.97
CA GLN A 249 6.47 -19.68 -11.17
C GLN A 249 6.14 -18.74 -10.00
N HIS A 250 5.23 -17.78 -10.21
CA HIS A 250 4.79 -16.89 -9.15
C HIS A 250 3.97 -17.61 -8.07
N ARG A 251 3.04 -18.49 -8.46
CA ARG A 251 2.22 -19.26 -7.53
C ARG A 251 3.09 -20.19 -6.70
N ASP A 252 3.98 -20.94 -7.35
CA ASP A 252 4.83 -21.92 -6.69
C ASP A 252 5.79 -21.22 -5.71
N LYS A 253 6.32 -20.06 -6.08
CA LYS A 253 7.13 -19.22 -5.17
C LYS A 253 6.34 -18.64 -4.00
N CYS A 254 5.09 -18.24 -4.21
CA CYS A 254 4.23 -17.81 -3.10
C CYS A 254 3.98 -18.97 -2.13
N GLU A 255 3.79 -20.19 -2.64
CA GLU A 255 3.56 -21.37 -1.82
C GLU A 255 4.82 -21.77 -1.01
N ASP A 256 6.00 -21.76 -1.64
CA ASP A 256 7.29 -21.93 -0.93
C ASP A 256 7.44 -20.91 0.22
N PHE A 257 7.09 -19.64 -0.01
CA PHE A 257 7.18 -18.62 1.03
C PHE A 257 6.18 -18.86 2.17
N LYS A 258 4.96 -19.32 1.86
CA LYS A 258 3.97 -19.69 2.89
C LYS A 258 4.46 -20.86 3.73
N GLN A 259 4.97 -21.92 3.10
CA GLN A 259 5.50 -23.09 3.81
C GLN A 259 6.66 -22.72 4.73
N ARG A 260 7.57 -21.83 4.29
CA ARG A 260 8.65 -21.32 5.15
C ARG A 260 8.12 -20.53 6.34
N LEU A 261 7.07 -19.72 6.15
CA LEU A 261 6.44 -18.99 7.25
C LEU A 261 5.77 -19.94 8.25
N GLU A 262 5.13 -21.02 7.77
CA GLU A 262 4.55 -22.06 8.62
C GLU A 262 5.63 -22.77 9.45
N GLN A 263 6.78 -23.12 8.84
CA GLN A 263 7.94 -23.68 9.54
C GLN A 263 8.52 -22.75 10.60
N LEU A 264 8.34 -21.43 10.44
CA LEU A 264 8.72 -20.42 11.43
C LEU A 264 7.65 -20.20 12.51
N GLY A 265 6.54 -20.96 12.49
CA GLY A 265 5.47 -20.90 13.50
C GLY A 265 4.36 -19.89 13.21
N HIS A 266 4.29 -19.34 11.99
CA HIS A 266 3.17 -18.49 11.59
C HIS A 266 1.95 -19.33 11.17
N ASP A 267 0.77 -18.88 11.60
CA ASP A 267 -0.50 -19.53 11.28
C ASP A 267 -0.91 -19.27 9.82
N ARG A 268 -1.33 -20.31 9.11
CA ARG A 268 -1.74 -20.22 7.70
C ARG A 268 -2.92 -19.26 7.50
N GLN A 269 -3.81 -19.17 8.49
CA GLN A 269 -4.96 -18.26 8.44
C GLN A 269 -4.53 -16.79 8.34
N ASP A 270 -3.46 -16.41 9.02
CA ASP A 270 -2.93 -15.03 8.98
C ASP A 270 -2.32 -14.72 7.59
N MET A 271 -1.96 -15.74 6.82
CA MET A 271 -1.44 -15.61 5.46
C MET A 271 -2.52 -15.51 4.39
N GLU A 272 -3.78 -15.81 4.72
CA GLU A 272 -4.88 -15.75 3.75
C GLU A 272 -5.14 -14.31 3.28
N GLY A 273 -5.45 -14.17 1.99
CA GLY A 273 -5.61 -12.87 1.34
C GLY A 273 -4.32 -12.06 1.17
N LEU A 274 -3.14 -12.56 1.59
CA LEU A 274 -1.88 -11.85 1.36
C LEU A 274 -1.48 -11.89 -0.12
N SER A 275 -1.31 -10.70 -0.70
CA SER A 275 -0.75 -10.55 -2.03
C SER A 275 0.76 -10.28 -1.95
N PHE A 276 1.57 -11.34 -1.91
CA PHE A 276 3.05 -11.24 -1.95
C PHE A 276 3.55 -10.38 -3.10
N ARG A 277 2.87 -10.44 -4.26
CA ARG A 277 3.22 -9.63 -5.44
C ARG A 277 2.99 -8.14 -5.20
N LYS A 278 1.85 -7.75 -4.62
CA LYS A 278 1.56 -6.35 -4.30
C LYS A 278 2.55 -5.87 -3.24
N PHE A 279 2.76 -6.66 -2.21
CA PHE A 279 3.66 -6.36 -1.10
C PHE A 279 5.11 -6.17 -1.54
N ALA A 280 5.66 -7.08 -2.36
CA ALA A 280 7.00 -6.95 -2.93
C ALA A 280 7.17 -5.66 -3.76
N ARG A 281 6.15 -5.27 -4.51
CA ARG A 281 6.19 -4.04 -5.31
C ARG A 281 6.15 -2.80 -4.45
N THR A 282 5.35 -2.78 -3.38
CA THR A 282 5.20 -1.61 -2.52
C THR A 282 6.38 -1.44 -1.56
N VAL A 283 6.83 -2.52 -0.94
CA VAL A 283 7.89 -2.48 0.09
C VAL A 283 9.28 -2.47 -0.52
N LEU A 284 9.55 -3.38 -1.47
CA LEU A 284 10.90 -3.55 -2.03
C LEU A 284 11.08 -2.87 -3.40
N LYS A 285 10.04 -2.21 -3.94
CA LYS A 285 10.05 -1.54 -5.26
C LYS A 285 10.55 -2.42 -6.41
N GLN A 286 10.39 -3.75 -6.29
CA GLN A 286 10.93 -4.71 -7.25
C GLN A 286 9.90 -5.76 -7.68
N PRO A 287 10.07 -6.38 -8.85
CA PRO A 287 9.21 -7.48 -9.28
C PRO A 287 9.35 -8.68 -8.35
N PHE A 288 8.23 -9.31 -7.98
CA PHE A 288 8.22 -10.47 -7.07
C PHE A 288 9.12 -11.63 -7.56
N ARG A 289 9.25 -11.81 -8.89
CA ARG A 289 10.13 -12.83 -9.47
C ARG A 289 11.59 -12.65 -9.02
N LYS A 290 12.04 -11.41 -8.87
CA LYS A 290 13.42 -11.05 -8.47
C LYS A 290 13.61 -10.95 -6.95
N CYS A 291 12.53 -10.98 -6.16
CA CYS A 291 12.63 -10.89 -4.71
C CYS A 291 13.31 -12.13 -4.13
N LYS A 292 14.27 -11.95 -3.22
CA LYS A 292 14.82 -13.04 -2.43
C LYS A 292 14.07 -13.16 -1.10
N TRP A 293 14.03 -14.37 -0.55
CA TRP A 293 13.33 -14.67 0.71
C TRP A 293 13.87 -13.81 1.86
N GLU A 294 15.19 -13.72 1.98
CA GLU A 294 15.89 -13.04 3.08
C GLU A 294 15.53 -11.56 3.17
N ARG A 295 15.28 -10.93 2.02
CA ARG A 295 14.90 -9.50 1.94
C ARG A 295 13.42 -9.26 2.23
N LEU A 296 12.56 -10.25 1.97
CA LEU A 296 11.12 -10.08 2.11
C LEU A 296 10.61 -10.56 3.48
N ARG A 297 11.27 -11.57 4.05
CA ARG A 297 10.94 -12.20 5.32
C ARG A 297 10.64 -11.21 6.46
N PRO A 298 11.55 -10.30 6.87
CA PRO A 298 11.32 -9.46 8.04
C PRO A 298 10.06 -8.60 7.91
N HIS A 299 9.79 -8.12 6.70
CA HIS A 299 8.58 -7.33 6.42
C HIS A 299 7.30 -8.19 6.42
N LEU A 300 7.39 -9.47 6.02
CA LEU A 300 6.26 -10.39 6.11
C LEU A 300 5.97 -10.78 7.56
N GLU A 301 7.00 -11.01 8.37
CA GLU A 301 6.86 -11.34 9.79
C GLU A 301 6.21 -10.19 10.58
N ASP A 302 6.61 -8.94 10.30
CA ASP A 302 5.97 -7.74 10.86
C ASP A 302 4.49 -7.64 10.47
N LEU A 303 4.18 -7.80 9.18
CA LEU A 303 2.81 -7.80 8.67
C LEU A 303 1.95 -8.90 9.31
N LEU A 304 2.51 -10.12 9.43
CA LEU A 304 1.81 -11.25 10.03
C LEU A 304 1.60 -11.06 11.53
N SER A 305 2.55 -10.44 12.23
CA SER A 305 2.39 -10.10 13.64
C SER A 305 1.22 -9.12 13.84
N GLY A 306 1.10 -8.12 12.97
CA GLY A 306 -0.04 -7.20 12.97
C GLY A 306 -1.38 -7.91 12.67
N LYS A 307 -1.41 -8.83 11.71
CA LYS A 307 -2.61 -9.63 11.40
C LYS A 307 -3.00 -10.57 12.54
N LYS A 308 -2.05 -11.30 13.11
CA LYS A 308 -2.25 -12.15 14.27
C LYS A 308 -2.85 -11.36 15.41
N LYS A 309 -2.29 -10.19 15.75
CA LYS A 309 -2.83 -9.31 16.78
C LYS A 309 -4.28 -8.92 16.51
N ARG A 310 -4.64 -8.53 15.28
CA ARG A 310 -6.02 -8.20 14.92
C ARG A 310 -6.97 -9.39 15.06
N ARG A 311 -6.53 -10.59 14.67
CA ARG A 311 -7.31 -11.82 14.82
C ARG A 311 -7.55 -12.14 16.30
N MET A 312 -6.51 -12.07 17.12
CA MET A 312 -6.62 -12.29 18.57
C MET A 312 -7.51 -11.22 19.22
N ASP A 313 -7.33 -9.95 18.87
CA ASP A 313 -8.17 -8.84 19.35
C ASP A 313 -9.65 -9.05 19.00
N ALA A 314 -9.96 -9.42 17.75
CA ALA A 314 -11.33 -9.68 17.31
C ALA A 314 -11.98 -10.87 18.03
N LYS A 315 -11.18 -11.88 18.40
CA LYS A 315 -11.66 -13.07 19.12
C LYS A 315 -11.88 -12.82 20.61
N TYR A 316 -10.93 -12.15 21.28
CA TYR A 316 -10.89 -12.09 22.74
C TYR A 316 -11.42 -10.78 23.32
N LYS A 317 -11.20 -9.62 22.69
CA LYS A 317 -11.58 -8.32 23.27
C LYS A 317 -13.09 -8.19 23.52
N PRO A 318 -13.99 -8.52 22.58
CA PRO A 318 -15.42 -8.40 22.83
C PRO A 318 -15.88 -9.26 24.01
N ARG A 319 -15.42 -10.52 24.05
CA ARG A 319 -15.69 -11.44 25.16
C ARG A 319 -15.19 -10.89 26.49
N ASN A 320 -13.93 -10.45 26.54
CA ASN A 320 -13.31 -9.91 27.75
C ASN A 320 -14.05 -8.66 28.24
N GLU A 321 -14.42 -7.76 27.32
CA GLU A 321 -15.19 -6.56 27.63
C GLU A 321 -16.57 -6.91 28.20
N THR A 322 -17.30 -7.85 27.59
CA THR A 322 -18.59 -8.31 28.11
C THR A 322 -18.46 -8.84 29.53
N LYS A 323 -17.49 -9.73 29.79
CA LYS A 323 -17.29 -10.32 31.13
C LYS A 323 -16.90 -9.27 32.17
N LEU A 324 -16.01 -8.34 31.83
CA LEU A 324 -15.59 -7.28 32.76
C LEU A 324 -16.72 -6.28 33.02
N ARG A 325 -17.58 -6.00 32.04
CA ARG A 325 -18.83 -5.25 32.26
C ARG A 325 -19.79 -5.98 33.20
N THR A 326 -19.85 -7.31 33.15
CA THR A 326 -20.60 -8.10 34.14
C THR A 326 -20.00 -7.95 35.54
N VAL A 327 -18.68 -8.00 35.68
CA VAL A 327 -17.99 -7.77 36.97
C VAL A 327 -18.35 -6.39 37.52
N PHE A 328 -18.27 -5.34 36.71
CA PHE A 328 -18.72 -4.01 37.10
C PHE A 328 -20.15 -4.00 37.62
N MET A 329 -21.08 -4.63 36.87
CA MET A 329 -22.49 -4.69 37.29
C MET A 329 -22.67 -5.45 38.61
N THR A 330 -21.92 -6.54 38.83
CA THR A 330 -21.96 -7.26 40.11
C THR A 330 -21.47 -6.41 41.28
N MET A 331 -20.39 -5.65 41.09
CA MET A 331 -19.86 -4.74 42.11
C MET A 331 -20.82 -3.57 42.38
N PHE A 332 -21.44 -3.04 41.32
CA PHE A 332 -22.43 -1.97 41.42
C PHE A 332 -23.70 -2.40 42.16
N LEU A 333 -24.24 -3.58 41.84
CA LEU A 333 -25.43 -4.12 42.51
C LEU A 333 -25.16 -4.54 43.97
N ALA A 334 -23.91 -4.90 44.29
CA ALA A 334 -23.47 -5.23 45.64
C ALA A 334 -23.36 -4.00 46.58
N GLN A 335 -23.47 -2.77 46.04
CA GLN A 335 -23.42 -1.55 46.86
C GLN A 335 -24.61 -1.50 47.84
N GLN A 336 -24.29 -1.29 49.12
CA GLN A 336 -25.24 -1.41 50.23
C GLN A 336 -26.11 -0.17 50.45
N SER A 337 -25.64 1.02 50.07
CA SER A 337 -26.37 2.28 50.24
C SER A 337 -26.66 2.97 48.90
N ASP A 338 -27.74 3.76 48.86
CA ASP A 338 -28.07 4.54 47.66
C ASP A 338 -27.02 5.60 47.35
N THR A 339 -26.39 6.18 48.38
CA THR A 339 -25.22 7.06 48.23
C THR A 339 -24.09 6.35 47.51
N ALA A 340 -23.73 5.13 47.94
CA ALA A 340 -22.67 4.36 47.30
C ALA A 340 -23.01 4.01 45.84
N ARG A 341 -24.27 3.67 45.53
CA ARG A 341 -24.72 3.45 44.15
C ARG A 341 -24.65 4.72 43.30
N ASN A 342 -25.15 5.84 43.82
CA ASN A 342 -25.19 7.12 43.10
C ASN A 342 -23.80 7.76 42.93
N THR A 343 -22.77 7.26 43.61
CA THR A 343 -21.41 7.80 43.56
C THR A 343 -20.39 6.78 43.08
N PHE A 344 -20.86 5.61 42.65
CA PHE A 344 -20.01 4.58 42.05
C PHE A 344 -19.44 5.08 40.72
N LEU A 345 -18.18 4.73 40.45
CA LEU A 345 -17.44 5.21 39.28
C LEU A 345 -18.13 4.87 37.94
N PRO A 346 -17.96 5.69 36.89
CA PRO A 346 -18.49 5.37 35.57
C PRO A 346 -17.86 4.10 34.96
N ILE A 347 -18.65 3.33 34.21
CA ILE A 347 -18.20 2.09 33.56
C ILE A 347 -16.98 2.30 32.64
N LEU A 348 -16.88 3.45 31.97
CA LEU A 348 -15.76 3.74 31.08
C LEU A 348 -14.46 3.95 31.85
N ASP A 349 -14.50 4.48 33.07
CA ASP A 349 -13.33 4.58 33.94
C ASP A 349 -12.97 3.23 34.55
N PHE A 350 -13.98 2.43 34.93
CA PHE A 350 -13.77 1.05 35.36
C PHE A 350 -12.98 0.24 34.32
N LEU A 351 -13.34 0.34 33.03
CA LEU A 351 -12.63 -0.34 31.94
C LEU A 351 -11.21 0.20 31.69
N GLN A 352 -10.84 1.36 32.27
CA GLN A 352 -9.50 1.94 32.19
C GLN A 352 -8.65 1.69 33.43
N LEU A 353 -9.21 1.12 34.50
CA LEU A 353 -8.45 0.76 35.69
C LEU A 353 -7.27 -0.16 35.30
N PRO A 354 -6.07 0.01 35.89
CA PRO A 354 -4.86 -0.70 35.44
C PRO A 354 -5.03 -2.22 35.38
N THR A 355 -5.63 -2.82 36.41
CA THR A 355 -5.87 -4.26 36.46
C THR A 355 -6.89 -4.70 35.41
N VAL A 356 -8.01 -3.97 35.29
CA VAL A 356 -9.08 -4.25 34.30
C VAL A 356 -8.55 -4.12 32.87
N LYS A 357 -7.75 -3.10 32.59
CA LYS A 357 -7.12 -2.87 31.29
C LYS A 357 -6.10 -3.96 30.94
N GLY A 358 -5.35 -4.44 31.93
CA GLY A 358 -4.48 -5.60 31.78
C GLY A 358 -5.26 -6.85 31.38
N LEU A 359 -6.40 -7.10 32.02
CA LEU A 359 -7.28 -8.23 31.69
C LEU A 359 -7.93 -8.07 30.31
N LEU A 360 -8.38 -6.87 29.93
CA LEU A 360 -8.94 -6.61 28.59
C LEU A 360 -7.97 -7.00 27.47
N GLY A 361 -6.68 -6.76 27.67
CA GLY A 361 -5.62 -7.03 26.68
C GLY A 361 -5.15 -8.48 26.61
N ASN A 362 -5.61 -9.36 27.49
CA ASN A 362 -5.14 -10.74 27.52
C ASN A 362 -5.80 -11.61 26.44
N TYR A 363 -5.17 -12.74 26.15
CA TYR A 363 -5.66 -13.72 25.17
C TYR A 363 -5.94 -15.08 25.80
N PHE A 364 -6.30 -15.10 27.08
CA PHE A 364 -6.51 -16.34 27.82
C PHE A 364 -7.74 -17.12 27.30
N PRO A 365 -7.68 -18.46 27.26
CA PRO A 365 -8.85 -19.32 27.17
C PRO A 365 -9.90 -18.96 28.23
N GLU A 366 -11.14 -19.40 28.02
CA GLU A 366 -12.26 -18.99 28.87
C GLU A 366 -12.06 -19.30 30.36
N ASN A 367 -11.70 -20.53 30.69
CA ASN A 367 -11.51 -20.96 32.09
C ASN A 367 -10.35 -20.20 32.76
N GLU A 368 -9.25 -19.99 32.03
CA GLU A 368 -8.10 -19.23 32.54
C GLU A 368 -8.44 -17.75 32.72
N PHE A 369 -9.25 -17.18 31.82
CA PHE A 369 -9.72 -15.81 31.94
C PHE A 369 -10.59 -15.63 33.19
N GLU A 370 -11.52 -16.54 33.45
CA GLU A 370 -12.36 -16.50 34.65
C GLU A 370 -11.53 -16.62 35.93
N SER A 371 -10.57 -17.55 35.96
CA SER A 371 -9.63 -17.67 37.08
C SER A 371 -8.80 -16.40 37.29
N ALA A 372 -8.35 -15.76 36.21
CA ALA A 372 -7.61 -14.51 36.28
C ALA A 372 -8.47 -13.36 36.82
N VAL A 373 -9.73 -13.26 36.40
CA VAL A 373 -10.69 -12.26 36.92
C VAL A 373 -10.94 -12.48 38.41
N LEU A 374 -11.19 -13.72 38.84
CA LEU A 374 -11.38 -14.05 40.25
C LEU A 374 -10.16 -13.67 41.09
N SER A 375 -8.96 -14.03 40.61
CA SER A 375 -7.70 -13.71 41.31
C SER A 375 -7.43 -12.20 41.37
N ALA A 376 -7.86 -11.46 40.35
CA ALA A 376 -7.70 -10.00 40.27
C ALA A 376 -8.80 -9.22 41.02
N THR A 377 -9.87 -9.88 41.46
CA THR A 377 -11.02 -9.22 42.09
C THR A 377 -10.64 -8.34 43.29
N PRO A 378 -9.75 -8.74 44.22
CA PRO A 378 -9.33 -7.88 45.33
C PRO A 378 -8.64 -6.59 44.86
N SER A 379 -7.73 -6.69 43.89
CA SER A 379 -7.03 -5.52 43.32
C SER A 379 -7.97 -4.60 42.55
N ILE A 380 -8.95 -5.16 41.83
CA ILE A 380 -9.98 -4.37 41.16
C ILE A 380 -10.82 -3.59 42.18
N THR A 381 -11.21 -4.22 43.29
CA THR A 381 -11.95 -3.56 44.37
C THR A 381 -11.15 -2.41 44.98
N GLU A 382 -9.86 -2.62 45.26
CA GLU A 382 -8.98 -1.57 45.77
C GLU A 382 -8.82 -0.40 44.78
N GLU A 383 -8.64 -0.69 43.48
CA GLU A 383 -8.58 0.32 42.43
C GLU A 383 -9.89 1.13 42.32
N VAL A 384 -11.04 0.45 42.44
CA VAL A 384 -12.37 1.09 42.47
C VAL A 384 -12.51 2.01 43.67
N ASP A 385 -12.15 1.56 44.86
CA ASP A 385 -12.24 2.35 46.09
C ASP A 385 -11.33 3.58 46.02
N CYS A 386 -10.10 3.40 45.52
CA CYS A 386 -9.16 4.49 45.29
C CYS A 386 -9.69 5.52 44.29
N PHE A 387 -10.36 5.06 43.21
CA PHE A 387 -10.97 5.93 42.22
C PHE A 387 -12.13 6.74 42.82
N CYS A 388 -13.03 6.08 43.55
CA CYS A 388 -14.13 6.73 44.25
C CYS A 388 -13.61 7.77 45.28
N ALA A 389 -12.53 7.46 45.99
CA ALA A 389 -11.86 8.40 46.89
C ALA A 389 -11.23 9.59 46.16
N ALA A 390 -10.68 9.37 44.95
CA ALA A 390 -10.21 10.45 44.09
C ALA A 390 -11.36 11.36 43.62
N MET A 391 -12.49 10.79 43.20
CA MET A 391 -13.67 11.58 42.83
C MET A 391 -14.16 12.46 43.99
N ARG A 392 -14.15 11.94 45.23
CA ARG A 392 -14.47 12.72 46.43
C ARG A 392 -13.51 13.89 46.61
N ARG A 393 -12.20 13.63 46.55
CA ARG A 393 -11.17 14.69 46.63
C ARG A 393 -11.38 15.77 45.57
N ASP A 394 -11.60 15.38 44.32
CA ASP A 394 -11.84 16.32 43.21
C ASP A 394 -13.01 17.29 43.46
N LEU A 395 -14.05 16.83 44.16
CA LEU A 395 -15.22 17.63 44.53
C LEU A 395 -14.97 18.51 45.75
N VAL A 396 -14.26 18.01 46.76
CA VAL A 396 -13.84 18.83 47.92
C VAL A 396 -12.92 19.97 47.44
N ASP A 397 -11.95 19.67 46.57
CA ASP A 397 -11.07 20.65 45.94
C ASP A 397 -11.84 21.72 45.18
N LEU A 398 -12.84 21.31 44.39
CA LEU A 398 -13.70 22.22 43.66
C LEU A 398 -14.40 23.21 44.60
N TRP A 399 -14.96 22.70 45.68
CA TRP A 399 -15.72 23.48 46.65
C TRP A 399 -14.82 24.44 47.44
N CYS A 400 -13.68 23.94 47.94
CA CYS A 400 -12.72 24.76 48.70
C CYS A 400 -12.11 25.89 47.87
N THR A 401 -11.77 25.60 46.60
CA THR A 401 -11.24 26.61 45.68
C THR A 401 -12.29 27.67 45.37
N GLY A 402 -13.53 27.26 45.08
CA GLY A 402 -14.63 28.19 44.77
C GLY A 402 -15.03 29.09 45.95
N ARG A 403 -14.95 28.60 47.19
CA ARG A 403 -15.23 29.40 48.40
C ARG A 403 -14.09 30.32 48.82
N GLY A 404 -12.88 30.17 48.26
CA GLY A 404 -11.70 30.90 48.72
C GLY A 404 -11.16 30.39 50.06
N CYS A 405 -11.20 29.08 50.29
CA CYS A 405 -10.63 28.42 51.48
C CYS A 405 -9.42 27.54 51.10
N PRO A 406 -8.22 28.09 50.82
CA PRO A 406 -7.08 27.32 50.30
C PRO A 406 -6.47 26.31 51.29
N ARG A 407 -6.95 26.21 52.54
CA ARG A 407 -6.23 25.54 53.66
C ARG A 407 -7.01 24.47 54.42
N LEU A 408 -8.11 23.94 53.90
CA LEU A 408 -8.78 22.77 54.51
C LEU A 408 -8.06 21.43 54.25
N TYR A 409 -6.96 21.44 53.49
CA TYR A 409 -6.52 20.29 52.69
C TYR A 409 -5.36 19.45 53.24
N ASN A 410 -4.70 19.88 54.32
CA ASN A 410 -3.66 19.05 54.89
C ASN A 410 -4.31 18.06 55.87
N ASP A 411 -4.33 16.78 55.47
CA ASP A 411 -4.53 15.63 56.37
C ASP A 411 -5.99 15.20 56.66
N LYS A 412 -6.87 15.29 55.66
CA LYS A 412 -8.24 14.73 55.77
C LYS A 412 -8.34 13.35 55.11
N SER A 413 -8.76 12.36 55.89
CA SER A 413 -9.02 11.00 55.43
C SER A 413 -10.20 10.94 54.44
N ASP A 414 -10.27 9.88 53.65
CA ASP A 414 -11.41 9.67 52.74
C ASP A 414 -12.76 9.62 53.48
N ALA A 415 -12.78 9.08 54.70
CA ALA A 415 -13.96 9.10 55.57
C ALA A 415 -14.41 10.54 55.90
N TRP A 416 -13.46 11.46 56.10
CA TRP A 416 -13.79 12.87 56.30
C TRP A 416 -14.34 13.51 55.03
N ASN A 417 -13.77 13.21 53.84
CA ASN A 417 -14.28 13.72 52.56
C ASN A 417 -15.71 13.24 52.31
N LEU A 418 -15.99 11.96 52.58
CA LEU A 418 -17.33 11.39 52.47
C LEU A 418 -18.32 12.08 53.42
N TRP A 419 -17.95 12.25 54.70
CA TRP A 419 -18.78 12.96 55.67
C TRP A 419 -19.03 14.40 55.24
N PHE A 420 -17.99 15.15 54.88
CA PHE A 420 -18.08 16.54 54.46
C PHE A 420 -19.02 16.71 53.26
N LEU A 421 -18.84 15.89 52.21
CA LEU A 421 -19.68 15.91 51.02
C LEU A 421 -21.13 15.42 51.26
N SER A 422 -21.40 14.77 52.39
CA SER A 422 -22.76 14.34 52.77
C SER A 422 -23.61 15.44 53.41
N LEU A 423 -22.99 16.54 53.84
CA LEU A 423 -23.66 17.67 54.49
C LEU A 423 -24.54 18.42 53.48
N ALA A 424 -25.78 18.75 53.89
CA ALA A 424 -26.77 19.37 53.01
C ALA A 424 -26.35 20.75 52.47
N TRP A 425 -25.58 21.51 53.26
CA TRP A 425 -25.11 22.83 52.86
C TRP A 425 -23.92 22.80 51.88
N ILE A 426 -23.39 21.61 51.57
CA ILE A 426 -22.39 21.40 50.53
C ILE A 426 -23.12 21.08 49.22
N VAL A 427 -23.17 22.09 48.36
CA VAL A 427 -23.88 22.08 47.08
C VAL A 427 -22.94 22.36 45.93
N PHE A 428 -23.27 21.77 44.79
CA PHE A 428 -22.68 22.04 43.49
C PHE A 428 -23.78 22.38 42.49
N VAL A 429 -23.39 22.94 41.36
CA VAL A 429 -24.31 23.22 40.26
C VAL A 429 -23.77 22.70 38.94
N ILE A 430 -24.67 22.29 38.06
CA ILE A 430 -24.37 22.10 36.64
C ILE A 430 -25.10 23.21 35.88
N PRO A 431 -24.38 24.09 35.16
CA PRO A 431 -24.99 25.20 34.45
C PRO A 431 -26.04 24.76 33.42
N GLY A 432 -27.18 25.43 33.40
CA GLY A 432 -28.24 25.21 32.40
C GLY A 432 -27.82 25.68 31.00
N ALA A 433 -28.27 24.97 29.95
CA ALA A 433 -27.87 25.29 28.58
C ALA A 433 -28.68 26.46 27.98
N GLY A 434 -28.15 27.67 28.11
CA GLY A 434 -28.76 28.90 27.59
C GLY A 434 -29.75 29.51 28.57
N GLY A 435 -29.83 30.85 28.62
CA GLY A 435 -30.46 31.66 29.67
C GLY A 435 -31.96 31.45 29.97
N GLN A 436 -32.58 30.38 29.44
CA GLN A 436 -33.93 29.93 29.79
C GLN A 436 -33.94 28.74 30.78
N HIS A 437 -32.84 27.99 30.95
CA HIS A 437 -32.79 26.85 31.86
C HIS A 437 -32.07 27.21 33.18
N ARG A 438 -32.73 26.95 34.31
CA ARG A 438 -32.12 27.11 35.64
C ARG A 438 -31.00 26.10 35.86
N ASP A 439 -29.99 26.52 36.61
CA ASP A 439 -28.90 25.64 37.06
C ASP A 439 -29.45 24.43 37.81
N VAL A 440 -28.84 23.27 37.57
CA VAL A 440 -29.23 22.03 38.25
C VAL A 440 -28.46 21.91 39.56
N LEU A 441 -29.17 21.91 40.68
CA LEU A 441 -28.61 21.70 42.01
C LEU A 441 -28.14 20.24 42.18
N LEU A 442 -26.89 20.07 42.62
CA LEU A 442 -26.24 18.77 42.75
C LEU A 442 -25.65 18.60 44.15
N HIS A 443 -25.90 17.43 44.74
CA HIS A 443 -25.25 16.99 45.98
C HIS A 443 -24.50 15.70 45.73
N TYR A 444 -23.43 15.44 46.48
CA TYR A 444 -22.65 14.21 46.32
C TYR A 444 -23.48 12.93 46.48
N PRO A 445 -24.38 12.78 47.48
CA PRO A 445 -25.19 11.56 47.61
C PRO A 445 -26.14 11.28 46.44
N THR A 446 -26.34 12.25 45.56
CA THR A 446 -27.19 12.16 44.37
C THR A 446 -26.40 12.37 43.07
N LEU A 447 -25.06 12.29 43.10
CA LEU A 447 -24.16 12.65 42.01
C LEU A 447 -24.58 12.06 40.64
N PHE A 448 -24.89 10.76 40.61
CA PHE A 448 -25.36 10.07 39.41
C PHE A 448 -26.81 9.57 39.53
N LYS A 449 -27.62 10.20 40.40
CA LYS A 449 -29.04 9.84 40.52
C LYS A 449 -29.80 10.33 39.28
N ARG A 450 -30.56 9.42 38.65
CA ARG A 450 -31.30 9.65 37.40
C ARG A 450 -32.19 10.91 37.41
N GLN A 451 -32.77 11.28 38.55
CA GLN A 451 -33.61 12.48 38.67
C GLN A 451 -32.82 13.79 38.58
N VAL A 452 -31.54 13.80 39.00
CA VAL A 452 -30.67 14.99 38.97
C VAL A 452 -30.02 15.16 37.60
N ILE A 453 -29.66 14.05 36.95
CA ILE A 453 -29.10 14.07 35.58
C ILE A 453 -30.22 14.10 34.52
N GLY A 454 -31.42 13.64 34.86
CA GLY A 454 -32.55 13.46 33.96
C GLY A 454 -33.73 14.43 34.10
N SER A 455 -33.67 15.45 34.98
CA SER A 455 -34.68 16.51 34.96
C SER A 455 -34.41 17.52 33.84
N ALA A 456 -34.96 17.23 32.66
CA ALA A 456 -35.50 18.17 31.66
C ALA A 456 -34.58 19.17 30.90
N SER A 457 -33.27 18.96 30.76
CA SER A 457 -32.53 19.54 29.61
C SER A 457 -31.25 18.81 29.18
N MET A 458 -30.73 17.87 29.98
CA MET A 458 -29.41 17.28 29.75
C MET A 458 -29.45 15.99 28.90
N ILE A 459 -30.48 15.15 29.06
CA ILE A 459 -30.59 13.86 28.34
C ILE A 459 -31.04 14.04 26.87
N ASP A 460 -31.94 14.98 26.58
CA ASP A 460 -32.49 15.19 25.22
C ASP A 460 -31.45 15.72 24.22
N ARG A 461 -30.35 16.34 24.67
CA ARG A 461 -29.27 16.78 23.76
C ARG A 461 -28.25 15.70 23.44
N TRP A 462 -28.14 14.65 24.25
CA TRP A 462 -27.02 13.70 24.16
C TRP A 462 -27.44 12.25 23.89
N ALA A 463 -28.74 11.94 23.98
CA ALA A 463 -29.30 10.65 23.55
C ALA A 463 -29.58 10.60 22.03
N SER A 464 -28.51 10.66 21.21
CA SER A 464 -28.57 10.27 19.80
C SER A 464 -27.60 9.12 19.50
N SER A 465 -27.57 8.08 20.34
CA SER A 465 -26.91 6.81 20.00
C SER A 465 -27.19 5.72 21.06
N VAL A 466 -28.19 4.88 20.78
CA VAL A 466 -28.19 3.41 20.86
C VAL A 466 -27.71 2.69 22.15
N THR A 467 -28.64 1.85 22.64
CA THR A 467 -28.57 0.58 23.42
C THR A 467 -28.29 0.57 24.92
N ASN A 468 -29.26 -0.09 25.59
CA ASN A 468 -29.32 -0.50 26.98
C ASN A 468 -28.09 -1.29 27.47
N ILE A 469 -27.71 -0.96 28.71
CA ILE A 469 -26.95 -1.71 29.73
C ILE A 469 -25.58 -1.08 30.06
N ALA A 470 -25.63 -0.14 31.01
CA ALA A 470 -24.60 0.21 32.00
C ALA A 470 -25.35 0.90 33.16
N GLN A 471 -24.70 1.18 34.29
CA GLN A 471 -25.25 2.01 35.41
C GLN A 471 -26.17 3.08 34.82
N PRO A 472 -27.51 2.97 34.97
CA PRO A 472 -28.44 3.46 33.97
C PRO A 472 -28.20 4.96 33.76
N ASP A 473 -27.66 5.30 32.57
CA ASP A 473 -27.44 6.66 32.03
C ASP A 473 -26.02 7.29 32.12
N LEU A 474 -24.94 6.57 32.50
CA LEU A 474 -23.56 7.10 32.39
C LEU A 474 -22.84 6.68 31.09
N TYR A 475 -22.66 7.61 30.16
CA TYR A 475 -22.03 7.39 28.84
C TYR A 475 -20.60 7.94 28.72
N GLU A 476 -20.14 8.68 29.72
CA GLU A 476 -18.87 9.39 29.68
C GLU A 476 -17.95 8.99 30.86
N LYS A 477 -16.71 9.46 30.81
CA LYS A 477 -15.74 9.29 31.91
C LYS A 477 -15.93 10.37 32.98
N TRP A 478 -15.43 10.12 34.19
CA TRP A 478 -15.45 11.08 35.31
C TRP A 478 -14.89 12.45 34.92
N SER A 479 -13.83 12.50 34.12
CA SER A 479 -13.23 13.76 33.64
C SER A 479 -14.24 14.66 32.91
N PHE A 480 -15.19 14.07 32.19
CA PHE A 480 -16.26 14.81 31.52
C PHE A 480 -17.27 15.36 32.54
N TYR A 481 -17.76 14.53 33.46
CA TYR A 481 -18.72 15.00 34.47
C TYR A 481 -18.10 16.09 35.36
N ARG A 482 -16.86 15.86 35.81
CA ARG A 482 -16.13 16.80 36.67
C ARG A 482 -15.89 18.17 36.03
N SER A 483 -15.77 18.26 34.70
CA SER A 483 -15.58 19.54 34.01
C SER A 483 -16.85 20.41 33.95
N HIS A 484 -18.03 19.80 34.15
CA HIS A 484 -19.33 20.47 34.11
C HIS A 484 -19.86 20.84 35.50
N ILE A 485 -19.38 20.18 36.55
CA ILE A 485 -19.72 20.51 37.94
C ILE A 485 -18.99 21.79 38.37
N ARG A 486 -19.72 22.74 38.95
CA ARG A 486 -19.21 24.03 39.43
C ARG A 486 -19.63 24.29 40.87
N TYR A 487 -18.83 25.09 41.56
CA TYR A 487 -19.23 25.73 42.82
C TYR A 487 -20.05 26.99 42.51
N SER A 488 -21.09 27.25 43.30
CA SER A 488 -21.87 28.50 43.24
C SER A 488 -22.13 29.03 44.64
N GLN A 489 -21.60 30.23 44.94
CA GLN A 489 -21.80 30.88 46.23
C GLN A 489 -23.28 31.21 46.48
N VAL A 490 -24.00 31.66 45.45
CA VAL A 490 -25.42 32.03 45.55
C VAL A 490 -26.27 30.83 45.97
N HIS A 491 -26.07 29.66 45.36
CA HIS A 491 -26.77 28.44 45.71
C HIS A 491 -26.40 27.93 47.11
N GLN A 492 -25.13 28.10 47.50
CA GLN A 492 -24.66 27.72 48.83
C GLN A 492 -25.28 28.58 49.94
N GLU A 493 -25.44 29.89 49.71
CA GLU A 493 -26.08 30.80 50.66
C GLU A 493 -27.59 30.55 50.75
N ALA A 494 -28.27 30.34 49.62
CA ALA A 494 -29.69 29.97 49.61
C ALA A 494 -29.94 28.64 50.36
N MET A 495 -29.08 27.65 50.19
CA MET A 495 -29.17 26.37 50.92
C MET A 495 -28.95 26.56 52.43
N ARG A 496 -28.06 27.47 52.83
CA ARG A 496 -27.81 27.81 54.23
C ARG A 496 -29.06 28.38 54.91
N GLU A 497 -29.72 29.34 54.29
CA GLU A 497 -30.96 29.96 54.81
C GLU A 497 -32.11 28.94 54.87
N THR A 498 -32.18 28.07 53.86
CA THR A 498 -33.12 26.94 53.86
C THR A 498 -32.93 26.07 55.08
N LEU A 499 -31.69 25.66 55.35
CA LEU A 499 -31.38 24.81 56.51
C LEU A 499 -31.63 25.51 57.84
N GLN A 500 -31.29 26.80 57.97
CA GLN A 500 -31.57 27.59 59.17
C GLN A 500 -33.06 27.67 59.52
N THR A 501 -33.93 27.52 58.51
CA THR A 501 -35.39 27.52 58.72
C THR A 501 -35.88 26.23 59.40
N TYR A 502 -35.17 25.11 59.23
CA TYR A 502 -35.57 23.80 59.76
C TYR A 502 -34.71 23.36 60.95
N TYR A 503 -33.45 23.80 60.98
CA TYR A 503 -32.45 23.43 61.95
C TYR A 503 -31.85 24.72 62.52
N LEU A 504 -32.12 25.03 63.79
CA LEU A 504 -31.59 26.20 64.52
C LEU A 504 -30.05 26.13 64.62
N ASP A 505 -29.48 25.84 65.78
CA ASP A 505 -28.02 25.83 65.97
C ASP A 505 -27.32 24.58 65.40
N ARG A 506 -28.03 23.73 64.65
CA ARG A 506 -27.51 22.45 64.11
C ARG A 506 -27.45 22.37 62.60
N TRP A 507 -27.77 23.44 61.87
CA TRP A 507 -27.83 23.41 60.40
C TRP A 507 -26.51 22.99 59.72
N HIS A 508 -25.35 23.28 60.33
CA HIS A 508 -24.03 22.96 59.76
C HIS A 508 -23.71 21.46 59.73
N ALA A 509 -24.39 20.66 60.56
CA ALA A 509 -24.19 19.23 60.68
C ALA A 509 -25.29 18.42 59.96
N ALA A 510 -26.34 19.08 59.46
CA ALA A 510 -27.45 18.42 58.79
C ALA A 510 -26.99 17.78 57.47
N SER A 511 -27.34 16.51 57.29
CA SER A 511 -27.14 15.74 56.07
C SER A 511 -28.27 15.99 55.06
N LEU A 512 -28.02 15.69 53.78
CA LEU A 512 -29.07 15.79 52.76
C LEU A 512 -30.28 14.90 53.09
N SER A 513 -30.03 13.70 53.63
CA SER A 513 -31.10 12.75 53.99
C SER A 513 -32.01 13.28 55.10
N GLU A 514 -31.48 14.05 56.04
CA GLU A 514 -32.27 14.73 57.08
C GLU A 514 -33.09 15.88 56.48
N LEU A 515 -32.49 16.71 55.60
CA LEU A 515 -33.22 17.78 54.91
C LEU A 515 -34.40 17.24 54.09
N GLN A 516 -34.20 16.13 53.38
CA GLN A 516 -35.22 15.49 52.54
C GLN A 516 -36.44 14.97 53.31
N GLN A 517 -36.38 14.87 54.64
CA GLN A 517 -37.54 14.51 55.46
C GLN A 517 -38.52 15.68 55.64
N HIS A 518 -38.09 16.92 55.39
CA HIS A 518 -38.95 18.11 55.53
C HIS A 518 -39.68 18.43 54.23
N VAL A 519 -41.01 18.28 54.23
CA VAL A 519 -41.84 18.65 53.07
C VAL A 519 -41.70 20.15 52.75
N GLY A 520 -41.53 20.48 51.47
CA GLY A 520 -41.46 21.86 50.97
C GLY A 520 -40.10 22.56 51.14
N TRP A 521 -39.02 21.82 51.48
CA TRP A 521 -37.69 22.42 51.57
C TRP A 521 -37.20 22.96 50.21
N GLU A 522 -37.57 22.30 49.11
CA GLU A 522 -37.22 22.70 47.74
C GLU A 522 -37.88 24.05 47.37
N ASP A 523 -39.12 24.28 47.81
CA ASP A 523 -39.84 25.54 47.59
C ASP A 523 -39.17 26.69 48.36
N LYS A 524 -38.77 26.44 49.62
CA LYS A 524 -38.02 27.41 50.42
C LYS A 524 -36.66 27.72 49.80
N PHE A 525 -35.93 26.70 49.39
CA PHE A 525 -34.65 26.86 48.69
C PHE A 525 -34.83 27.71 47.44
N THR A 526 -35.83 27.40 46.62
CA THR A 526 -36.15 28.14 45.40
C THR A 526 -36.54 29.59 45.71
N GLY A 527 -37.29 29.83 46.78
CA GLY A 527 -37.64 31.17 47.26
C GLY A 527 -36.41 32.01 47.61
N PHE A 528 -35.51 31.46 48.42
CA PHE A 528 -34.24 32.13 48.78
C PHE A 528 -33.30 32.31 47.58
N LEU A 529 -33.28 31.35 46.66
CA LEU A 529 -32.47 31.46 45.45
C LEU A 529 -32.99 32.59 44.55
N ASN A 530 -34.31 32.66 44.33
CA ASN A 530 -34.92 33.69 43.48
C ASN A 530 -34.73 35.10 44.05
N SER A 531 -34.90 35.30 45.37
CA SER A 531 -34.73 36.61 46.00
C SER A 531 -33.30 37.15 45.82
N ARG A 532 -32.32 36.26 45.82
CA ARG A 532 -30.90 36.60 45.63
C ARG A 532 -30.56 36.87 44.17
N THR A 533 -31.16 36.15 43.23
CA THR A 533 -30.98 36.44 41.80
C THR A 533 -31.67 37.74 41.39
N SER A 534 -32.82 38.07 41.98
CA SER A 534 -33.50 39.37 41.75
C SER A 534 -32.71 40.53 42.36
N SER A 535 -32.13 40.36 43.55
CA SER A 535 -31.26 41.37 44.15
C SER A 535 -29.97 41.64 43.35
N LEU A 536 -29.52 40.69 42.51
CA LEU A 536 -28.37 40.86 41.62
C LEU A 536 -28.76 41.55 40.31
N SER A 537 -29.94 41.27 39.75
CA SER A 537 -30.46 42.01 38.58
C SER A 537 -30.79 43.46 38.92
N ASP A 538 -31.33 43.72 40.12
CA ASP A 538 -31.64 45.08 40.57
C ASP A 538 -30.36 45.91 40.79
N MET A 539 -29.23 45.27 41.18
CA MET A 539 -27.91 45.92 41.24
C MET A 539 -27.27 46.16 39.87
N GLU A 540 -27.49 45.29 38.88
CA GLU A 540 -27.01 45.52 37.50
C GLU A 540 -27.79 46.64 36.80
N ASP A 541 -29.10 46.76 37.06
CA ASP A 541 -29.94 47.86 36.57
C ASP A 541 -29.61 49.19 37.28
N ASP A 542 -29.31 49.20 38.59
CA ASP A 542 -28.82 50.39 39.29
C ASP A 542 -27.43 50.82 38.81
N PHE A 543 -26.56 49.87 38.43
CA PHE A 543 -25.24 50.18 37.86
C PHE A 543 -25.36 50.77 36.45
N GLN A 544 -26.28 50.27 35.62
CA GLN A 544 -26.62 50.84 34.31
C GLN A 544 -27.25 52.25 34.45
N LEU A 545 -28.19 52.44 35.37
CA LEU A 545 -28.81 53.75 35.65
C LEU A 545 -27.80 54.79 36.19
N SER A 546 -26.83 54.36 37.01
CA SER A 546 -25.75 55.24 37.48
C SER A 546 -24.77 55.65 36.37
N LEU A 547 -24.55 54.79 35.37
CA LEU A 547 -23.66 55.07 34.24
C LEU A 547 -24.29 56.08 33.27
N PHE A 548 -25.61 56.00 33.04
CA PHE A 548 -26.36 56.96 32.23
C PHE A 548 -26.53 58.33 32.91
N ALA A 549 -26.59 58.39 34.25
CA ALA A 549 -26.63 59.67 34.98
C ALA A 549 -25.29 60.43 34.94
N SER A 550 -24.16 59.76 34.68
CA SER A 550 -22.82 60.37 34.64
C SER A 550 -22.39 60.93 33.27
N GLN A 551 -23.14 60.63 32.19
CA GLN A 551 -22.81 61.07 30.82
C GLN A 551 -23.65 62.25 30.31
N GLY A 552 -24.46 62.88 31.18
CA GLY A 552 -25.33 64.01 30.83
C GLY A 552 -24.72 65.41 31.00
N GLU A 553 -23.51 65.55 31.52
CA GLU A 553 -22.87 66.86 31.74
C GLU A 553 -21.41 66.85 31.24
N SER A 554 -21.21 67.10 29.93
CA SER A 554 -20.02 67.77 29.38
C SER A 554 -20.12 67.86 27.84
N GLU A 555 -21.03 68.69 27.37
CA GLU A 555 -20.86 69.38 26.10
C GLU A 555 -20.41 70.80 26.46
N ILE A 556 -19.18 71.20 26.12
CA ILE A 556 -18.71 72.57 25.87
C ILE A 556 -17.27 72.51 25.32
N ASP A 557 -17.19 72.89 24.04
CA ASP A 557 -16.21 73.73 23.36
C ASP A 557 -14.75 73.30 23.03
N ILE A 558 -14.54 73.23 21.71
CA ILE A 558 -13.53 73.94 20.87
C ILE A 558 -12.06 73.52 21.06
N GLU A 559 -11.45 72.90 20.04
CA GLU A 559 -10.79 73.54 18.87
C GLU A 559 -10.37 72.51 17.81
#